data_AF-A0A7X9DD59-F1
#
_entry.id   AF-A0A7X9DD59-F1
#
_cell.length_a   1.000
_cell.length_b   1.000
_cell.length_c   1.000
_cell.angle_alpha   90.00
_cell.angle_beta   90.00
_cell.angle_gamma   90.00
#
_symmetry.space_group_name_H-M   'P 1'
#
loop_
_entity.id
_entity.type
_entity.pdbx_description
1 polymer ?
#
loop_
_entity_poly.entity_id
_entity_poly.type
_entity_poly.pdbx_seq_one_letter_code
_entity_poly.pdbx_strand_id
1 'polypeptide(L)' 'MSYKIIGIAFDLYNEVGFGMNEKYYQRLLDFELKRNHYNFEKEKLINLKYKDQILGKYFADFIAEDKILVN' A
#
# COMPACT_ATOMS: atom_id res chain seq x y z
N MET A 1 -4.99 12.81 4.59
CA MET A 1 -5.29 11.40 4.24
C MET A 1 -4.08 10.48 4.37
N SER A 2 -2.90 10.83 3.83
CA SER A 2 -1.68 9.98 3.97
C SER A 2 -1.36 9.60 5.43
N TYR A 3 -1.56 10.51 6.40
CA TYR A 3 -1.33 10.22 7.83
C TYR A 3 -2.20 9.10 8.41
N LYS A 4 -3.42 8.87 7.89
CA LYS A 4 -4.31 7.82 8.44
C LYS A 4 -3.86 6.43 8.01
N ILE A 5 -3.46 6.28 6.76
CA ILE A 5 -2.97 5.00 6.23
C ILE A 5 -1.57 4.69 6.80
N ILE A 6 -0.74 5.72 6.93
CA ILE A 6 0.53 5.62 7.67
C ILE A 6 0.26 5.20 9.12
N GLY A 7 -0.74 5.79 9.79
CA GLY A 7 -1.18 5.37 11.12
C GLY A 7 -1.55 3.89 11.19
N ILE A 8 -2.40 3.41 10.26
CA ILE A 8 -2.77 1.99 10.17
C ILE A 8 -1.54 1.09 9.99
N ALA A 9 -0.58 1.49 9.16
CA ALA A 9 0.65 0.72 8.95
C ALA A 9 1.53 0.69 10.22
N PHE A 10 1.63 1.81 10.94
CA PHE A 10 2.34 1.87 12.23
C PHE A 10 1.64 1.05 13.32
N ASP A 11 0.31 1.12 13.40
CA ASP A 11 -0.48 0.34 14.35
C ASP A 11 -0.30 -1.17 14.09
N LEU A 12 -0.36 -1.59 12.82
CA LEU A 12 -0.06 -2.96 12.41
C LEU A 12 1.37 -3.36 12.79
N TYR A 13 2.36 -2.51 12.54
CA TYR A 13 3.74 -2.79 12.90
C TYR A 13 3.93 -2.92 14.42
N ASN A 14 3.26 -2.09 15.21
CA ASN A 14 3.31 -2.13 16.68
C ASN A 14 2.61 -3.37 17.24
N GLU A 15 1.50 -3.80 16.65
CA GLU A 15 0.73 -4.96 17.11
C GLU A 15 1.41 -6.29 16.73
N VAL A 16 1.92 -6.37 15.50
CA VAL A 16 2.48 -7.60 14.93
C VAL A 16 3.97 -7.76 15.25
N GLY A 17 4.65 -6.66 15.55
CA GLY A 17 6.09 -6.62 15.79
C GLY A 17 6.91 -6.81 14.51
N PHE A 18 8.21 -7.04 14.67
CA PHE A 18 9.14 -7.29 13.57
C PHE A 18 9.34 -8.79 13.33
N GLY A 19 9.58 -9.20 12.08
CA GLY A 19 10.01 -10.57 11.73
C GLY A 19 9.05 -11.38 10.87
N MET A 20 7.89 -10.83 10.49
CA MET A 20 7.01 -11.48 9.51
C MET A 20 7.46 -11.21 8.07
N ASN A 21 7.10 -12.14 7.17
CA ASN A 21 7.29 -11.91 5.74
C ASN A 21 6.37 -10.77 5.26
N GLU A 22 6.89 -9.94 4.37
CA GLU A 22 6.19 -8.80 3.78
C GLU A 22 4.76 -9.13 3.29
N LYS A 23 4.56 -10.32 2.71
CA LYS A 23 3.24 -10.79 2.25
C LYS A 23 2.19 -10.84 3.35
N TYR A 24 2.59 -11.04 4.60
CA TYR A 24 1.66 -11.03 5.73
C TYR A 24 1.29 -9.60 6.14
N TYR A 25 2.24 -8.66 6.13
CA TYR A 25 1.93 -7.24 6.34
C TYR A 25 0.99 -6.72 5.26
N GLN A 26 1.21 -7.10 4.00
CA GLN A 26 0.31 -6.78 2.89
C GLN A 26 -1.13 -7.31 3.12
N ARG A 27 -1.27 -8.54 3.63
CA ARG A 27 -2.58 -9.13 3.96
C ARG A 27 -3.27 -8.42 5.12
N LEU A 28 -2.52 -8.04 6.14
CA LEU A 28 -3.05 -7.31 7.29
C LEU A 28 -3.46 -5.89 6.92
N LEU A 29 -2.68 -5.22 6.07
CA LEU A 29 -3.01 -3.90 5.54
C LEU A 29 -4.29 -3.95 4.67
N ASP A 30 -4.44 -4.96 3.82
CA ASP A 30 -5.68 -5.21 3.07
C ASP A 30 -6.89 -5.36 3.99
N PHE A 31 -6.74 -6.14 5.06
CA PHE A 31 -7.79 -6.36 6.04
C PHE A 31 -8.19 -5.06 6.74
N GLU A 32 -7.22 -4.29 7.23
CA GLU A 32 -7.47 -3.02 7.91
C GLU A 32 -8.07 -1.96 6.99
N LEU A 33 -7.58 -1.84 5.76
CA LEU A 33 -8.13 -0.90 4.78
C LEU A 33 -9.59 -1.23 4.45
N LYS A 34 -9.93 -2.51 4.29
CA LYS A 34 -11.32 -2.96 4.11
C LYS A 34 -12.18 -2.68 5.35
N ARG A 35 -11.68 -3.00 6.54
CA ARG A 35 -12.38 -2.78 7.81
C ARG A 35 -12.71 -1.32 8.04
N ASN A 36 -11.83 -0.42 7.62
CA ASN A 36 -12.01 1.02 7.70
C ASN A 36 -12.72 1.63 6.47
N HIS A 37 -13.26 0.81 5.57
CA HIS A 37 -13.98 1.22 4.37
C HIS A 37 -13.19 2.15 3.42
N TYR A 38 -11.87 1.99 3.36
CA TYR A 38 -11.05 2.70 2.38
C TYR A 38 -11.21 2.08 0.99
N ASN A 39 -11.26 2.94 -0.03
CA ASN A 39 -11.15 2.51 -1.43
C ASN A 39 -9.67 2.33 -1.79
N PHE A 40 -9.30 1.12 -2.14
CA PHE A 40 -7.96 0.80 -2.62
C PHE A 40 -7.99 -0.30 -3.68
N GLU A 41 -6.96 -0.31 -4.51
CA GLU A 41 -6.70 -1.27 -5.56
C GLU A 41 -5.39 -1.99 -5.24
N LYS A 42 -5.35 -3.30 -5.48
CA LYS A 42 -4.14 -4.11 -5.35
C LYS A 42 -3.54 -4.40 -6.71
N GLU A 43 -2.24 -4.66 -6.73
CA GLU A 43 -1.51 -5.16 -7.90
C GLU A 43 -1.79 -4.32 -9.15
N LYS A 44 -1.91 -3.00 -8.98
CA LYS A 44 -2.26 -2.11 -10.07
C LYS A 44 -1.03 -1.84 -10.91
N LEU A 45 -1.17 -2.11 -12.20
CA LEU A 45 -0.16 -1.76 -13.19
C LEU A 45 -0.11 -0.24 -13.35
N ILE A 46 0.97 0.37 -12.90
CA ILE A 46 1.23 1.79 -13.07
C ILE A 46 2.32 1.98 -14.13
N ASN A 47 2.14 2.98 -14.99
CA ASN A 47 3.24 3.45 -15.83
C ASN A 47 4.23 4.22 -14.95
N LEU A 48 5.46 3.72 -14.86
CA LEU A 48 6.56 4.43 -14.23
C LEU A 48 6.90 5.63 -15.12
N LYS A 49 6.48 6.82 -14.69
CA LYS A 49 6.80 8.07 -15.38
C LYS A 49 7.91 8.80 -14.64
N TYR A 50 8.93 9.21 -15.37
CA TYR A 50 9.92 10.15 -14.90
C TYR A 50 9.94 11.34 -15.84
N LYS A 51 9.59 12.52 -15.31
CA LYS A 51 9.22 13.70 -16.11
C LYS A 51 8.12 13.32 -17.10
N ASP A 52 8.32 13.57 -18.39
CA ASP A 52 7.38 13.28 -19.47
C ASP A 52 7.63 11.93 -20.18
N GLN A 53 8.55 11.11 -19.67
CA GLN A 53 8.88 9.82 -20.26
C GLN A 53 8.35 8.66 -19.43
N ILE A 54 7.72 7.69 -20.11
CA ILE A 54 7.36 6.40 -19.52
C ILE A 54 8.62 5.53 -19.55
N LEU A 55 9.20 5.27 -18.38
CA LEU A 55 10.39 4.43 -18.21
C LEU A 55 10.07 2.94 -18.16
N GLY A 56 8.81 2.58 -17.93
CA GLY A 56 8.38 1.19 -17.85
C GLY A 56 7.02 1.05 -17.18
N LYS A 57 6.67 -0.18 -16.84
CA LYS A 57 5.47 -0.50 -16.05
C LYS A 57 5.91 -1.17 -14.76
N TYR A 58 5.31 -0.75 -13.66
CA TYR A 58 5.54 -1.33 -12.33
C TYR A 58 4.19 -1.71 -11.73
N PHE A 59 4.14 -2.86 -11.07
CA PHE A 59 2.96 -3.28 -10.33
C PHE A 59 3.07 -2.75 -8.91
N ALA A 60 2.22 -1.80 -8.55
CA ALA A 60 2.13 -1.38 -7.15
C ALA A 60 1.32 -2.40 -6.36
N ASP A 61 1.84 -2.80 -5.20
CA ASP A 61 1.16 -3.74 -4.31
C ASP A 61 -0.18 -3.16 -3.83
N PHE A 62 -0.21 -1.87 -3.48
CA PHE A 62 -1.41 -1.16 -3.04
C PHE A 62 -1.45 0.28 -3.55
N ILE A 63 -2.59 0.68 -4.11
CA ILE A 63 -2.95 2.07 -4.40
C ILE A 63 -4.24 2.39 -3.67
N ALA A 64 -4.22 3.35 -2.75
CA ALA A 64 -5.45 3.89 -2.16
C ALA A 64 -5.60 5.37 -2.55
N GLU A 65 -6.81 5.75 -2.98
CA GLU A 65 -7.15 7.13 -3.36
C GLU A 65 -6.07 7.80 -4.27
N ASP A 66 -5.68 7.10 -5.34
CA ASP A 66 -4.67 7.54 -6.32
C ASP A 66 -3.24 7.77 -5.77
N LYS A 67 -2.95 7.29 -4.55
CA LYS A 67 -1.61 7.31 -3.96
C LYS A 67 -1.07 5.90 -3.77
N ILE A 68 0.18 5.69 -4.20
CA ILE A 68 0.92 4.44 -3.99
C ILE A 68 1.22 4.32 -2.49
N LEU A 69 0.80 3.22 -1.88
CA LEU A 69 0.93 3.01 -0.43
C LEU A 69 2.13 2.16 -0.03
N VAL A 70 2.60 1.28 -0.92
CA VAL A 70 3.59 0.25 -0.58
C VAL A 70 4.53 0.04 -1.75
N ASN A 71 5.82 -0.07 -1.43
CA ASN A 71 6.92 -0.64 -2.20
C ASN A 71 7.97 -1.15 -1.21
#